data_AF-A0A0R1XLA9-F1
#
_entry.id   AF-A0A0R1XLA9-F1
#
_cell.length_a   1.000
_cell.length_b   1.000
_cell.length_c   1.000
_cell.angle_alpha   90.00
_cell.angle_beta   90.00
_cell.angle_gamma   90.00
#
_symmetry.space_group_name_H-M   'P 1'
#
loop_
_entity.id
_entity.type
_entity.pdbx_description
1 polymer ?
#
loop_
_entity_poly.entity_id
_entity_poly.type
_entity_poly.pdbx_seq_one_letter_code
_entity_poly.pdbx_strand_id
1 'polypeptide(L)'
;MNAKYHFAIDLAASKDNAKCDRYFSVADDSLLQDWSDDFGGAMYLNPPYGRHIGDWVKKAYETSLRVNVPIVLLIPARTDTSYWHDYIFGKASIKFIRGRLKFEQNGMAGGPAPFPSAIIVYNGDGAEK
;
A
#
# COMPACT_ATOMS: atom_id res chain seq x y z
N MET A 1 -4.69 11.92 1.40
CA MET A 1 -4.53 10.68 0.61
C MET A 1 -5.89 10.04 0.38
N ASN A 2 -6.64 9.71 1.45
CA ASN A 2 -8.01 9.22 1.30
C ASN A 2 -8.93 10.20 0.52
N ALA A 3 -8.87 11.49 0.82
CA ALA A 3 -9.64 12.52 0.09
C ALA A 3 -9.38 12.60 -1.43
N LYS A 4 -8.30 12.00 -1.94
CA LYS A 4 -7.99 11.94 -3.38
C LYS A 4 -8.46 10.64 -4.03
N TYR A 5 -8.33 9.52 -3.31
CA TYR A 5 -8.50 8.19 -3.88
C TYR A 5 -9.76 7.47 -3.41
N HIS A 6 -10.44 7.98 -2.38
CA HIS A 6 -11.65 7.39 -1.79
C HIS A 6 -11.49 5.89 -1.55
N PHE A 7 -10.61 5.55 -0.59
CA PHE A 7 -10.24 4.17 -0.33
C PHE A 7 -11.44 3.36 0.15
N ALA A 8 -11.70 2.25 -0.52
CA ALA A 8 -12.79 1.36 -0.21
C ALA A 8 -12.39 0.23 0.76
N ILE A 9 -11.09 -0.13 0.76
CA ILE A 9 -10.55 -1.16 1.64
C ILE A 9 -9.10 -0.86 2.05
N ASP A 10 -8.76 -1.20 3.29
CA ASP A 10 -7.38 -1.27 3.80
C ASP A 10 -6.89 -2.72 3.77
N LEU A 11 -5.94 -3.01 2.88
CA LEU A 11 -5.47 -4.36 2.60
C LEU A 11 -4.55 -4.92 3.71
N ALA A 12 -4.08 -4.10 4.64
CA ALA A 12 -3.25 -4.56 5.75
C ALA A 12 -3.41 -3.65 6.97
N ALA A 13 -4.42 -3.95 7.80
CA ALA A 13 -4.71 -3.15 8.99
C ALA A 13 -5.14 -4.00 10.19
N SER A 14 -5.32 -3.33 11.32
CA SER A 14 -6.04 -3.81 12.49
C SER A 14 -7.17 -2.83 12.79
N LYS A 15 -8.06 -3.22 13.70
CA LYS A 15 -9.12 -2.34 14.23
C LYS A 15 -8.59 -0.96 14.66
N ASP A 16 -7.37 -0.90 15.20
CA ASP A 16 -6.83 0.30 15.81
C ASP A 16 -6.12 1.23 14.83
N ASN A 17 -5.80 0.76 13.61
CA ASN A 17 -5.04 1.54 12.63
C ASN A 17 -5.68 1.63 11.23
N ALA A 18 -6.80 0.93 11.01
CA ALA A 18 -7.49 0.89 9.73
C ALA A 18 -7.84 2.30 9.25
N LYS A 19 -7.59 2.55 7.96
CA LYS A 19 -7.95 3.82 7.30
C LYS A 19 -9.30 3.78 6.59
N CYS A 20 -9.92 2.60 6.53
CA CYS A 20 -11.22 2.34 5.93
C CYS A 20 -12.05 1.47 6.87
N ASP A 21 -13.38 1.55 6.76
CA ASP A 21 -14.30 0.69 7.54
C ASP A 21 -14.11 -0.80 7.17
N ARG A 22 -13.76 -1.08 5.92
CA ARG A 22 -13.41 -2.41 5.43
C ARG A 22 -11.90 -2.61 5.44
N TYR A 23 -11.43 -3.70 6.04
CA TYR A 23 -10.01 -4.02 6.06
C TYR A 23 -9.75 -5.52 6.19
N PHE A 24 -8.58 -5.97 5.72
CA PHE A 24 -8.04 -7.28 6.05
C PHE A 24 -7.13 -7.19 7.27
N SER A 25 -7.44 -8.02 8.26
CA SER A 25 -6.68 -8.18 9.49
C SER A 25 -5.58 -9.24 9.35
N VAL A 26 -4.74 -9.34 10.39
CA VAL A 26 -3.75 -10.43 10.49
C VAL A 26 -4.43 -11.81 10.44
N ALA A 27 -5.66 -11.94 10.97
CA ALA A 27 -6.39 -13.21 10.97
C ALA A 27 -6.91 -13.59 9.57
N ASP A 28 -7.13 -12.60 8.69
CA ASP A 28 -7.61 -12.84 7.33
C ASP A 28 -6.49 -13.30 6.39
N ASP A 29 -5.23 -13.11 6.77
CA ASP A 29 -4.06 -13.33 5.91
C ASP A 29 -4.25 -12.74 4.51
N SER A 30 -4.19 -11.41 4.43
CA SER A 30 -4.44 -10.66 3.20
C SER A 30 -3.60 -11.13 2.00
N LEU A 31 -2.42 -11.74 2.20
CA LEU A 31 -1.63 -12.31 1.10
C LEU A 31 -2.27 -13.54 0.46
N LEU A 32 -3.19 -14.23 1.15
CA LEU A 32 -4.00 -15.33 0.63
C LEU A 32 -5.36 -14.90 0.04
N GLN A 33 -5.82 -13.69 0.35
CA GLN A 33 -7.13 -13.19 -0.11
C GLN A 33 -7.12 -12.79 -1.59
N ASP A 34 -8.25 -12.87 -2.28
CA ASP A 34 -8.37 -12.29 -3.62
C ASP A 34 -8.58 -10.78 -3.52
N TRP A 35 -7.69 -9.99 -4.10
CA TRP A 35 -7.80 -8.53 -4.14
C TRP A 35 -8.49 -8.03 -5.41
N SER A 36 -8.89 -8.93 -6.31
CA SER A 36 -9.62 -8.59 -7.54
C SER A 36 -11.13 -8.44 -7.34
N ASP A 37 -11.63 -8.75 -6.13
CA ASP A 37 -13.01 -8.50 -5.75
C ASP A 37 -13.39 -7.02 -5.89
N ASP A 38 -14.65 -6.77 -6.25
CA ASP A 38 -15.18 -5.41 -6.30
C ASP A 38 -15.41 -4.88 -4.88
N PHE A 39 -14.43 -4.11 -4.38
CA PHE A 39 -14.55 -3.38 -3.13
C PHE A 39 -15.29 -2.05 -3.26
N GLY A 40 -15.60 -1.60 -4.49
CA GLY A 40 -16.28 -0.34 -4.76
C GLY A 40 -15.35 0.89 -4.80
N GLY A 41 -14.04 0.72 -4.92
CA GLY A 41 -13.10 1.84 -5.01
C GLY A 41 -11.62 1.47 -4.91
N ALA A 42 -10.77 2.47 -4.69
CA ALA A 42 -9.33 2.28 -4.59
C ALA A 42 -8.93 1.48 -3.34
N MET A 43 -7.85 0.72 -3.45
CA MET A 43 -7.32 -0.07 -2.35
C MET A 43 -6.14 0.65 -1.70
N TYR A 44 -6.11 0.69 -0.37
CA TYR A 44 -4.96 1.20 0.38
C TYR A 44 -4.15 0.05 0.96
N LEU A 45 -2.82 0.17 0.97
CA LEU A 45 -1.93 -0.84 1.52
C LEU A 45 -0.77 -0.19 2.30
N ASN A 46 -0.73 -0.43 3.60
CA ASN A 46 0.40 -0.10 4.47
C ASN A 46 0.89 -1.39 5.15
N PRO A 47 1.68 -2.22 4.45
CA PRO A 47 1.98 -3.57 4.90
C PRO A 47 2.86 -3.55 6.15
N PRO A 48 2.88 -4.64 6.94
CA PRO A 48 3.87 -4.78 8.00
C PRO A 48 5.28 -4.68 7.41
N TYR A 49 6.08 -3.74 7.93
CA TYR A 49 7.43 -3.52 7.43
C TYR A 49 8.37 -4.62 7.94
N GLY A 50 9.15 -5.21 7.02
CA GLY A 50 10.07 -6.28 7.36
C GLY A 50 10.54 -7.05 6.14
N ARG A 51 10.94 -8.29 6.36
CA ARG A 51 11.52 -9.17 5.34
C ARG A 51 10.57 -9.44 4.17
N HIS A 52 9.26 -9.47 4.43
CA HIS A 52 8.24 -9.88 3.46
C HIS A 52 7.62 -8.73 2.66
N ILE A 53 8.14 -7.50 2.77
CA ILE A 53 7.55 -6.36 2.06
C ILE A 53 7.51 -6.55 0.54
N GLY A 54 8.47 -7.30 -0.01
CA GLY A 54 8.51 -7.64 -1.43
C GLY A 54 7.31 -8.48 -1.88
N ASP A 55 6.80 -9.36 -1.02
CA ASP A 55 5.64 -10.22 -1.32
C ASP A 55 4.37 -9.37 -1.49
N TRP A 56 4.20 -8.37 -0.63
CA TRP A 56 3.09 -7.41 -0.70
C TRP A 56 3.15 -6.54 -1.96
N VAL A 57 4.35 -6.03 -2.28
CA VAL A 57 4.54 -5.19 -3.47
C VAL A 57 4.30 -6.01 -4.75
N LYS A 58 4.84 -7.23 -4.81
CA LYS A 58 4.60 -8.16 -5.93
C LYS A 58 3.10 -8.40 -6.11
N LYS A 59 2.39 -8.75 -5.04
CA LYS A 59 0.96 -9.01 -5.10
C LYS A 59 0.17 -7.77 -5.52
N ALA A 60 0.52 -6.59 -5.03
CA ALA A 60 -0.12 -5.34 -5.44
C ALA A 60 0.05 -5.08 -6.94
N TYR A 61 1.25 -5.28 -7.47
CA TYR A 61 1.51 -5.18 -8.91
C TYR A 61 0.72 -6.22 -9.72
N GLU A 62 0.77 -7.50 -9.34
CA GLU A 62 0.03 -8.56 -10.06
C GLU A 62 -1.49 -8.36 -10.00
N THR A 63 -1.99 -7.75 -8.92
CA THR A 63 -3.40 -7.38 -8.78
C THR A 63 -3.72 -6.19 -9.68
N SER A 64 -2.87 -5.17 -9.75
CA SER A 64 -3.15 -3.98 -10.56
C SER A 64 -3.26 -4.25 -12.06
N LEU A 65 -2.63 -5.34 -12.54
CA LEU A 65 -2.78 -5.82 -13.92
C LEU A 65 -4.15 -6.45 -14.22
N ARG A 66 -4.97 -6.69 -13.20
CA ARG A 66 -6.25 -7.40 -13.30
C ARG A 66 -7.44 -6.56 -12.86
N VAL A 67 -7.21 -5.38 -12.29
CA VAL A 67 -8.25 -4.50 -11.77
C VAL A 67 -8.17 -3.12 -12.40
N ASN A 68 -9.32 -2.45 -12.49
CA ASN A 68 -9.42 -1.09 -13.04
C ASN A 68 -9.46 0.00 -11.96
N VAL A 69 -9.16 -0.35 -10.71
CA VAL A 69 -9.13 0.58 -9.58
C VAL A 69 -7.69 0.80 -9.10
N PRO A 70 -7.34 2.00 -8.58
CA PRO A 70 -6.00 2.25 -8.07
C PRO A 70 -5.66 1.40 -6.85
N ILE A 71 -4.42 0.92 -6.77
CA ILE A 71 -3.83 0.35 -5.57
C ILE A 71 -2.74 1.29 -5.08
N VAL A 72 -2.87 1.75 -3.83
CA VAL A 72 -2.06 2.82 -3.29
C VAL A 72 -1.32 2.35 -2.04
N LEU A 73 0.01 2.31 -2.14
CA LEU A 73 0.88 1.77 -1.09
C LEU A 73 1.61 2.90 -0.36
N LEU A 74 1.78 2.74 0.95
CA LEU A 74 2.73 3.48 1.77
C LEU A 74 3.82 2.53 2.26
N ILE A 75 5.05 2.68 1.73
CA ILE A 75 6.17 1.79 2.05
C ILE A 75 7.47 2.57 2.27
N PRO A 76 8.49 1.95 2.91
CA PRO A 76 9.84 2.49 2.94
C PRO A 76 10.40 2.69 1.51
N ALA A 77 11.05 3.82 1.24
CA ALA A 77 11.70 4.10 -0.04
C ALA A 77 13.05 3.38 -0.15
N ARG A 78 13.02 2.06 -0.36
CA ARG A 78 14.22 1.21 -0.54
C ARG A 78 14.49 0.96 -2.02
N THR A 79 14.95 2.03 -2.68
CA THR A 79 15.15 2.07 -4.14
C THR A 79 16.22 1.10 -4.66
N ASP A 80 16.99 0.49 -3.76
CA ASP A 80 18.09 -0.45 -4.02
C ASP A 80 17.64 -1.93 -4.03
N THR A 81 16.40 -2.22 -3.63
CA THR A 81 15.91 -3.61 -3.47
C THR A 81 15.35 -4.18 -4.77
N SER A 82 15.45 -5.52 -4.94
CA SER A 82 14.93 -6.21 -6.13
C SER A 82 13.45 -5.93 -6.38
N TYR A 83 12.59 -6.03 -5.34
CA TYR A 83 11.16 -5.77 -5.51
C TYR A 83 10.86 -4.35 -6.01
N TRP A 84 11.72 -3.38 -5.68
CA TRP A 84 11.55 -2.01 -6.16
C TRP A 84 11.77 -1.94 -7.67
N HIS A 85 12.81 -2.58 -8.18
CA HIS A 85 13.09 -2.62 -9.62
C HIS A 85 12.10 -3.51 -10.38
N ASP A 86 11.80 -4.67 -9.82
CA ASP A 86 10.99 -5.69 -10.47
C ASP A 86 9.52 -5.28 -10.56
N TYR A 87 8.98 -4.59 -9.54
CA TYR A 87 7.54 -4.34 -9.42
C TYR A 87 7.13 -2.88 -9.29
N ILE A 88 8.03 -1.93 -9.01
CA ILE A 88 7.68 -0.50 -8.82
C ILE A 88 8.24 0.36 -9.97
N PHE A 89 9.55 0.29 -10.20
CA PHE A 89 10.23 1.18 -11.12
C PHE A 89 9.77 0.94 -12.57
N GLY A 90 9.29 2.00 -13.22
CA GLY A 90 8.69 1.94 -14.56
C GLY A 90 7.30 1.28 -14.63
N LYS A 91 6.73 0.90 -13.49
CA LYS A 91 5.43 0.19 -13.39
C LYS A 91 4.39 0.91 -12.54
N ALA A 92 4.83 1.86 -11.71
CA ALA A 92 3.97 2.64 -10.82
C ALA A 92 4.36 4.12 -10.82
N SER A 93 3.41 4.97 -10.44
CA SER A 93 3.72 6.35 -10.06
C SER A 93 4.37 6.37 -8.67
N ILE A 94 5.47 7.09 -8.52
CA ILE A 94 6.23 7.17 -7.28
C ILE A 94 6.19 8.60 -6.76
N LYS A 95 5.79 8.78 -5.50
CA LYS A 95 5.87 10.07 -4.79
C LYS A 95 6.66 9.91 -3.50
N PHE A 96 7.87 10.45 -3.47
CA PHE A 96 8.66 10.51 -2.25
C PHE A 96 8.06 11.49 -1.24
N ILE A 97 8.13 11.13 0.03
CA ILE A 97 7.68 11.97 1.14
C ILE A 97 8.90 12.72 1.68
N ARG A 98 8.79 14.05 1.76
CA ARG A 98 9.84 14.90 2.36
C ARG A 98 9.80 14.75 3.88
N GLY A 99 10.90 14.27 4.47
CA GLY A 99 11.03 14.07 5.91
C GLY A 99 10.70 12.65 6.37
N ARG A 100 10.74 12.42 7.69
CA ARG A 100 10.40 11.13 8.30
C ARG A 100 8.96 11.17 8.80
N LEU A 101 8.16 10.18 8.42
CA LEU A 101 6.82 10.02 8.96
C LEU A 101 6.89 9.66 10.44
N LYS A 102 5.92 10.15 11.21
CA LYS A 102 5.66 9.68 12.57
C LYS A 102 4.43 8.80 12.50
N PHE A 103 4.59 7.53 12.83
CA PHE A 103 3.47 6.60 12.88
C PHE A 103 2.86 6.65 14.27
N GLU A 104 1.53 6.58 14.33
CA GLU A 104 0.80 6.43 15.58
C GLU A 104 0.78 4.96 15.98
N GLN A 105 1.03 4.70 17.26
CA GLN A 105 0.87 3.39 17.86
C GLN A 105 -0.07 3.54 19.05
N ASN A 106 -1.23 2.87 19.01
CA ASN A 106 -2.29 2.97 20.02
C ASN A 106 -2.72 4.43 20.32
N GLY A 107 -2.88 5.24 19.27
CA GLY A 107 -3.28 6.65 19.40
C GLY A 107 -2.19 7.60 19.91
N MET A 108 -0.97 7.11 20.16
CA MET A 108 0.16 7.95 20.53
C MET A 108 1.13 8.11 19.35
N ALA A 109 1.50 9.34 19.03
CA ALA A 109 2.48 9.62 18.01
C ALA A 109 3.87 9.12 18.44
N GLY A 110 4.41 8.16 17.70
CA GLY A 110 5.76 7.65 17.91
C GLY A 110 6.84 8.62 17.43
N GLY A 111 8.09 8.20 17.62
CA GLY A 111 9.25 8.87 17.02
C GLY A 111 9.22 8.85 15.48
N PRO A 112 10.02 9.70 14.82
CA PRO A 112 10.17 9.65 13.37
C PRO A 112 10.67 8.27 12.92
N ALA A 113 10.07 7.74 11.87
CA ALA A 113 10.50 6.48 11.26
C ALA A 113 11.99 6.55 10.87
N PRO A 114 12.78 5.50 11.12
CA PRO A 114 14.21 5.50 10.81
C PRO A 114 14.51 5.43 9.30
N PHE A 115 13.50 5.25 8.46
CA PHE A 115 13.60 5.07 7.01
C PHE A 115 12.83 6.15 6.23
N PRO A 116 13.21 6.43 4.97
CA PRO A 116 12.42 7.28 4.09
C PRO A 116 11.14 6.56 3.67
N SER A 117 10.10 7.31 3.31
CA SER A 117 8.83 6.74 2.84
C SER A 117 8.48 7.25 1.45
N ALA A 118 7.79 6.40 0.68
CA ALA A 118 7.22 6.74 -0.60
C ALA A 118 5.76 6.29 -0.67
N ILE A 119 4.97 7.03 -1.44
CA ILE A 119 3.68 6.58 -1.94
C ILE A 119 3.89 5.96 -3.31
N ILE A 120 3.43 4.72 -3.47
CA ILE A 120 3.44 4.01 -4.74
C ILE A 120 2.00 3.89 -5.20
N VAL A 121 1.73 4.25 -6.45
CA VAL A 121 0.39 4.16 -7.04
C VAL A 121 0.47 3.27 -8.27
N TYR A 122 -0.17 2.11 -8.19
CA TYR A 122 -0.53 1.36 -9.38
C TYR A 122 -1.89 1.87 -9.85
N ASN A 123 -1.87 2.56 -10.98
CA ASN A 123 -3.08 2.90 -11.70
C ASN A 123 -3.53 1.62 -12.41
N GLY A 124 -4.77 1.16 -12.21
CA GLY A 124 -5.32 0.08 -13.03
C GLY A 124 -5.24 0.46 -14.51
N ASP A 125 -5.22 -0.53 -15.41
CA ASP A 125 -4.96 -0.35 -16.85
C ASP A 125 -5.89 0.65 -17.59
N GLY A 126 -6.89 1.23 -16.91
CA GLY A 126 -7.76 2.29 -17.42
C GLY A 126 -7.40 3.74 -17.04
N ALA A 127 -6.35 4.01 -16.26
CA ALA A 127 -5.93 5.38 -15.96
C ALA A 127 -4.74 5.78 -16.84
N GLU A 128 -5.00 6.74 -17.75
CA GLU A 128 -4.03 7.28 -18.72
C GLU A 128 -2.65 7.52 -18.08
N LYS A 129 -1.62 7.05 -18.79
CA LYS A 129 -0.20 7.11 -18.43
C LYS A 129 0.34 8.54 -18.37
#